data_AF-A0A662EG19-F1
#
_entry.id   AF-A0A662EG19-F1
#
_cell.length_a   1.000
_cell.length_b   1.000
_cell.length_c   1.000
_cell.angle_alpha   90.00
_cell.angle_beta   90.00
_cell.angle_gamma   90.00
#
_symmetry.space_group_name_H-M   'P 1'
#
loop_
_entity.id
_entity.type
_entity.pdbx_description
1 polymer ?
#
loop_
_entity_poly.entity_id
_entity_poly.type
_entity_poly.pdbx_seq_one_letter_code
_entity_poly.pdbx_strand_id
1 'polypeptide(L)'
;MRPSEAPRPTLEEILQAVDRLAQSRNPGSAEFAQATRSSALVDTNGEWVLKHVGIFSWDPENWEAAWTENLDPDLEQGFARWLINWRIEPAFQATAAIGARLDGVQIDNFMSSPAIDLRPEAVENADYTLTYSPHTYQPGVHSGFATFEYLQFLREYLNASWGEGCGISVNFWGLGHPNYLAGFIDAFGGEGNTRTGQGNNWNLEILNYRRAIAYHKPLLFANQTPQLTEEAAHHFQSLSLLYGIRPMQGPHGTGWNPTVGHIIGETAALVERYWWAGWKPITHAKADSSDIWVERFGDDPTEGIFFVVCNSAEETIPLKTLAKPCP
;
A
#
# COMPACT_ATOMS: atom_id res chain seq x y z
N MET A 1 30.39 19.27 5.87
CA MET A 1 30.13 17.82 5.69
C MET A 1 28.63 17.68 5.60
N ARG A 2 28.12 17.04 4.54
CA ARG A 2 26.67 16.81 4.42
C ARG A 2 26.24 15.86 5.54
N PRO A 3 25.02 15.98 6.11
CA PRO A 3 24.57 15.05 7.14
C PRO A 3 24.70 13.57 6.71
N SER A 4 24.40 13.26 5.44
CA SER A 4 24.55 11.91 4.87
C SER A 4 26.01 11.41 4.72
N GLU A 5 27.02 12.27 4.87
CA GLU A 5 28.44 11.87 4.88
C GLU A 5 28.95 11.53 6.28
N ALA A 6 28.19 11.87 7.33
CA ALA A 6 28.50 11.48 8.69
C ALA A 6 28.18 9.99 8.92
N PRO A 7 28.78 9.36 9.95
CA PRO A 7 28.40 8.01 10.37
C PRO A 7 26.89 7.89 10.62
N ARG A 8 26.35 6.68 10.45
CA ARG A 8 24.96 6.38 10.78
C ARG A 8 24.67 6.81 12.23
N PRO A 9 23.61 7.58 12.48
CA PRO A 9 23.30 8.05 13.83
C PRO A 9 22.90 6.89 14.74
N THR A 10 23.26 7.02 16.00
CA THR A 10 22.87 6.13 17.09
C THR A 10 21.41 6.37 17.50
N LEU A 11 20.80 5.40 18.20
CA LEU A 11 19.45 5.58 18.74
C LEU A 11 19.36 6.82 19.64
N GLU A 12 20.39 7.07 20.47
CA GLU A 12 20.43 8.25 21.34
C GLU A 12 20.41 9.55 20.53
N GLU A 13 21.23 9.67 19.49
CA GLU A 13 21.25 10.87 18.63
C GLU A 13 19.93 11.09 17.90
N ILE A 14 19.27 9.99 17.50
CA ILE A 14 17.96 10.01 16.85
C ILE A 14 16.90 10.51 17.85
N LEU A 15 16.86 9.99 19.08
CA LEU A 15 15.92 10.44 20.11
C LEU A 15 16.16 11.91 20.49
N GLN A 16 17.41 12.33 20.60
CA GLN A 16 17.75 13.74 20.80
C GLN A 16 17.27 14.64 19.63
N ALA A 17 17.20 14.11 18.40
CA ALA A 17 16.64 14.85 17.28
C ALA A 17 15.13 15.08 17.45
N VAL A 18 14.39 14.08 17.93
CA VAL A 18 12.98 14.22 18.30
C VAL A 18 12.82 15.26 19.41
N ASP A 19 13.69 15.24 20.41
CA ASP A 19 13.67 16.24 21.50
C ASP A 19 13.90 17.66 21.01
N ARG A 20 14.85 17.86 20.08
CA ARG A 20 15.09 19.15 19.45
C ARG A 20 13.89 19.61 18.62
N LEU A 21 13.25 18.71 17.88
CA LEU A 21 12.06 19.02 17.10
C LEU A 21 10.89 19.44 17.98
N ALA A 22 10.69 18.77 19.13
CA ALA A 22 9.66 19.13 20.10
C ALA A 22 9.83 20.54 20.68
N GLN A 23 11.06 21.09 20.65
CA GLN A 23 11.38 22.45 21.08
C GLN A 23 11.41 23.46 19.93
N SER A 24 11.06 23.04 18.71
CA SER A 24 11.06 23.91 17.53
C SER A 24 10.05 25.05 17.69
N ARG A 25 10.41 26.23 17.19
CA ARG A 25 9.48 27.37 17.07
C ARG A 25 8.47 27.17 15.94
N ASN A 26 8.69 26.19 15.06
CA ASN A 26 7.73 25.79 14.04
C ASN A 26 6.70 24.86 14.71
N PRO A 27 5.41 25.26 14.80
CA PRO A 27 4.39 24.45 15.49
C PRO A 27 4.22 23.07 14.88
N GLY A 28 4.27 22.95 13.55
CA GLY A 28 4.14 21.67 12.86
C GLY A 28 5.27 20.71 13.19
N SER A 29 6.51 21.19 13.29
CA SER A 29 7.65 20.38 13.73
C SER A 29 7.53 19.96 15.19
N ALA A 30 7.08 20.86 16.06
CA ALA A 30 6.91 20.58 17.48
C ALA A 30 5.79 19.54 17.71
N GLU A 31 4.62 19.73 17.08
CA GLU A 31 3.50 18.80 17.17
C GLU A 31 3.82 17.45 16.53
N PHE A 32 4.57 17.42 15.43
CA PHE A 32 5.04 16.15 14.83
C PHE A 32 5.88 15.36 15.83
N ALA A 33 6.83 16.01 16.51
CA ALA A 33 7.67 15.34 17.50
C ALA A 33 6.87 14.85 18.72
N GLN A 34 5.86 15.61 19.16
CA GLN A 34 4.96 15.15 20.24
C GLN A 34 4.09 13.98 19.78
N ALA A 35 3.61 14.00 18.54
CA ALA A 35 2.85 12.90 17.96
C ALA A 35 3.68 11.62 17.86
N THR A 36 4.92 11.71 17.40
CA THR A 36 5.86 10.59 17.40
C THR A 36 6.12 10.07 18.82
N ARG A 37 6.34 10.94 19.81
CA ARG A 37 6.51 10.51 21.22
C ARG A 37 5.29 9.77 21.77
N SER A 38 4.10 10.28 21.46
CA SER A 38 2.83 9.75 21.94
C SER A 38 2.39 8.50 21.18
N SER A 39 3.09 8.13 20.10
CA SER A 39 2.67 7.04 19.21
C SER A 39 3.76 6.02 18.93
N ALA A 40 5.04 6.30 19.17
CA ALA A 40 6.11 5.35 18.93
C ALA A 40 5.88 4.09 19.75
N LEU A 41 5.85 2.94 19.06
CA LEU A 41 5.66 1.65 19.72
C LEU A 41 6.81 1.37 20.67
N VAL A 42 6.53 0.75 21.82
CA VAL A 42 7.55 0.33 22.77
C VAL A 42 7.65 -1.19 22.85
N ASP A 43 8.87 -1.70 22.76
CA ASP A 43 9.17 -3.12 22.84
C ASP A 43 9.33 -3.63 24.29
N THR A 44 9.74 -4.89 24.43
CA THR A 44 9.89 -5.55 25.74
C THR A 44 11.01 -4.98 26.61
N ASN A 45 11.91 -4.18 26.04
CA ASN A 45 13.00 -3.51 26.75
C ASN A 45 12.64 -2.07 27.15
N GLY A 46 11.44 -1.59 26.78
CA GLY A 46 11.09 -0.18 26.96
C GLY A 46 11.64 0.73 25.85
N GLU A 47 12.18 0.16 24.77
CA GLU A 47 12.78 0.92 23.67
C GLU A 47 11.78 1.17 22.54
N TRP A 48 11.93 2.31 21.86
CA TRP A 48 11.08 2.63 20.71
C TRP A 48 11.38 1.72 19.51
N VAL A 49 10.33 1.21 18.88
CA VAL A 49 10.45 0.34 17.71
C VAL A 49 10.78 1.14 16.45
N LEU A 50 12.03 1.00 15.99
CA LEU A 50 12.51 1.54 14.73
C LEU A 50 12.24 0.58 13.56
N LYS A 51 11.65 1.10 12.48
CA LYS A 51 11.53 0.37 11.22
C LYS A 51 12.87 0.36 10.46
N HIS A 52 13.47 1.53 10.28
CA HIS A 52 14.68 1.68 9.47
C HIS A 52 15.40 2.99 9.79
N VAL A 53 16.72 2.99 9.75
CA VAL A 53 17.54 4.21 9.73
C VAL A 53 18.43 4.16 8.50
N GLY A 54 18.30 5.14 7.63
CA GLY A 54 18.93 5.11 6.31
C GLY A 54 19.02 6.49 5.66
N ILE A 55 19.77 6.54 4.57
CA ILE A 55 19.72 7.63 3.61
C ILE A 55 18.85 7.13 2.46
N PHE A 56 17.77 7.84 2.19
CA PHE A 56 16.81 7.40 1.19
C PHE A 56 17.02 8.14 -0.13
N SER A 57 16.62 7.52 -1.24
CA SER A 57 16.82 8.12 -2.57
C SER A 57 16.05 9.42 -2.78
N TRP A 58 14.99 9.67 -2.01
CA TRP A 58 14.20 10.90 -2.04
C TRP A 58 14.79 12.01 -1.17
N ASP A 59 15.65 11.68 -0.19
CA ASP A 59 16.37 12.64 0.64
C ASP A 59 17.84 12.21 0.81
N PRO A 60 18.65 12.28 -0.27
CA PRO A 60 20.01 11.74 -0.28
C PRO A 60 20.99 12.56 0.59
N GLU A 61 20.57 13.71 1.10
CA GLU A 61 21.41 14.61 1.88
C GLU A 61 21.29 14.40 3.39
N ASN A 62 20.28 13.68 3.84
CA ASN A 62 19.98 13.50 5.26
C ASN A 62 19.95 12.02 5.67
N TRP A 63 20.28 11.79 6.93
CA TRP A 63 19.91 10.55 7.62
C TRP A 63 18.47 10.68 8.10
N GLU A 64 17.66 9.68 7.81
CA GLU A 64 16.28 9.59 8.27
C GLU A 64 16.11 8.37 9.19
N ALA A 65 15.26 8.52 10.21
CA ALA A 65 14.80 7.44 11.06
C ALA A 65 13.30 7.27 10.87
N ALA A 66 12.90 6.08 10.44
CA ALA A 66 11.50 5.69 10.29
C ALA A 66 11.06 4.88 11.51
N TRP A 67 10.00 5.34 12.15
CA TRP A 67 9.41 4.71 13.33
C TRP A 67 8.24 3.81 12.96
N THR A 68 7.94 2.86 13.83
CA THR A 68 6.62 2.21 13.84
C THR A 68 5.77 2.93 14.85
N GLU A 69 4.64 3.47 14.41
CA GLU A 69 3.74 4.27 15.24
C GLU A 69 2.38 3.60 15.42
N ASN A 70 1.81 3.81 16.59
CA ASN A 70 0.48 3.40 16.99
C ASN A 70 -0.50 4.47 16.51
N LEU A 71 -1.38 4.08 15.59
CA LEU A 71 -2.35 4.99 14.97
C LEU A 71 -3.70 5.00 15.68
N ASP A 72 -3.78 4.46 16.90
CA ASP A 72 -4.97 4.55 17.73
C ASP A 72 -5.41 6.05 17.84
N PRO A 73 -6.65 6.37 17.43
CA PRO A 73 -7.14 7.75 17.37
C PRO A 73 -7.42 8.39 18.74
N ASP A 74 -7.41 7.59 19.81
CA ASP A 74 -7.68 8.02 21.19
C ASP A 74 -6.40 8.33 21.98
N LEU A 75 -5.22 8.01 21.42
CA LEU A 75 -3.95 8.50 21.97
C LEU A 75 -3.90 10.02 21.95
N GLU A 76 -3.79 10.62 23.13
CA GLU A 76 -3.69 12.08 23.28
C GLU A 76 -2.45 12.61 22.54
N GLN A 77 -2.64 13.66 21.74
CA GLN A 77 -1.60 14.21 20.87
C GLN A 77 -0.98 13.16 19.94
N GLY A 78 -1.67 12.05 19.66
CA GLY A 78 -1.20 10.94 18.85
C GLY A 78 -1.12 11.23 17.36
N PHE A 79 -0.49 10.30 16.64
CA PHE A 79 -0.14 10.47 15.24
C PHE A 79 -1.36 10.46 14.31
N ALA A 80 -2.42 9.74 14.66
CA ALA A 80 -3.68 9.77 13.92
C ALA A 80 -4.26 11.20 13.82
N ARG A 81 -4.34 11.93 14.94
CA ARG A 81 -4.84 13.32 14.97
C ARG A 81 -3.87 14.27 14.29
N TRP A 82 -2.56 14.06 14.45
CA TRP A 82 -1.56 14.85 13.73
C TRP A 82 -1.70 14.70 12.21
N LEU A 83 -1.90 13.48 11.70
CA LEU A 83 -2.14 13.22 10.27
C LEU A 83 -3.36 13.99 9.74
N ILE A 84 -4.47 14.00 10.49
CA ILE A 84 -5.66 14.78 10.13
C ILE A 84 -5.30 16.26 10.03
N ASN A 85 -4.77 16.83 11.11
CA ASN A 85 -4.60 18.28 11.25
C ASN A 85 -3.53 18.86 10.32
N TRP A 86 -2.46 18.11 10.05
CA TRP A 86 -1.29 18.62 9.32
C TRP A 86 -1.16 18.11 7.90
N ARG A 87 -1.81 16.99 7.55
CA ARG A 87 -1.64 16.38 6.22
C ARG A 87 -2.95 16.29 5.46
N ILE A 88 -3.98 15.73 6.07
CA ILE A 88 -5.23 15.42 5.35
C ILE A 88 -6.08 16.69 5.22
N GLU A 89 -6.48 17.31 6.33
CA GLU A 89 -7.35 18.48 6.30
C GLU A 89 -6.76 19.64 5.48
N PRO A 90 -5.48 20.03 5.63
CA PRO A 90 -4.92 21.11 4.82
C PRO A 90 -4.88 20.78 3.32
N ALA A 91 -4.65 19.52 2.93
CA ALA A 91 -4.63 19.12 1.52
C ALA A 91 -6.01 19.24 0.87
N PHE A 92 -7.04 18.79 1.57
CA PHE A 92 -8.43 18.92 1.10
C PHE A 92 -8.85 20.40 1.05
N GLN A 93 -8.56 21.19 2.08
CA GLN A 93 -8.86 22.63 2.09
C GLN A 93 -8.15 23.38 0.95
N ALA A 94 -6.85 23.13 0.73
CA ALA A 94 -6.09 23.77 -0.33
C ALA A 94 -6.64 23.43 -1.72
N THR A 95 -7.08 22.18 -1.91
CA THR A 95 -7.67 21.71 -3.18
C THR A 95 -9.06 22.31 -3.40
N ALA A 96 -9.89 22.37 -2.35
CA ALA A 96 -11.20 23.02 -2.39
C ALA A 96 -11.08 24.53 -2.69
N ALA A 97 -10.06 25.20 -2.14
CA ALA A 97 -9.83 26.63 -2.34
C ALA A 97 -9.58 27.03 -3.81
N ILE A 98 -9.10 26.09 -4.64
CA ILE A 98 -8.92 26.29 -6.09
C ILE A 98 -10.08 25.74 -6.93
N GLY A 99 -11.19 25.34 -6.30
CA GLY A 99 -12.37 24.80 -6.96
C GLY A 99 -12.23 23.35 -7.44
N ALA A 100 -11.24 22.62 -6.94
CA ALA A 100 -11.05 21.19 -7.20
C ALA A 100 -11.53 20.35 -6.01
N ARG A 101 -11.59 19.02 -6.19
CA ARG A 101 -11.94 18.06 -5.15
C ARG A 101 -10.87 16.98 -5.05
N LEU A 102 -10.50 16.59 -3.83
CA LEU A 102 -9.79 15.34 -3.59
C LEU A 102 -10.79 14.22 -3.37
N ASP A 103 -10.60 13.11 -4.09
CA ASP A 103 -11.49 11.96 -4.01
C ASP A 103 -11.09 10.96 -2.92
N GLY A 104 -10.06 11.25 -2.11
CA GLY A 104 -9.65 10.33 -1.05
C GLY A 104 -8.24 10.56 -0.51
N VAL A 105 -7.81 9.61 0.32
CA VAL A 105 -6.48 9.54 0.93
C VAL A 105 -5.77 8.26 0.48
N GLN A 106 -4.48 8.36 0.19
CA GLN A 106 -3.62 7.21 -0.02
C GLN A 106 -2.65 7.07 1.16
N ILE A 107 -2.62 5.89 1.78
CA ILE A 107 -1.68 5.55 2.84
C ILE A 107 -0.50 4.81 2.20
N ASP A 108 0.67 5.44 2.24
CA ASP A 108 1.89 4.83 1.75
C ASP A 108 2.55 3.90 2.81
N ASN A 109 3.35 2.94 2.36
CA ASN A 109 4.09 2.01 3.23
C ASN A 109 3.21 1.21 4.21
N PHE A 110 1.94 0.99 3.84
CA PHE A 110 0.90 0.41 4.70
C PHE A 110 1.32 -0.95 5.27
N MET A 111 1.30 -1.05 6.61
CA MET A 111 1.60 -2.27 7.39
C MET A 111 2.94 -2.94 7.03
N SER A 112 3.96 -2.15 6.73
CA SER A 112 5.30 -2.65 6.38
C SER A 112 6.15 -3.11 7.58
N SER A 113 5.79 -2.74 8.81
CA SER A 113 6.52 -3.12 10.03
C SER A 113 5.55 -3.32 11.19
N PRO A 114 4.68 -4.36 11.14
CA PRO A 114 3.78 -4.66 12.23
C PRO A 114 4.56 -5.06 13.49
N ALA A 115 4.12 -4.57 14.65
CA ALA A 115 4.72 -4.85 15.94
C ALA A 115 3.66 -4.80 17.05
N ILE A 116 4.07 -5.10 18.29
CA ILE A 116 3.21 -5.07 19.46
C ILE A 116 3.66 -3.90 20.34
N ASP A 117 2.76 -2.96 20.59
CA ASP A 117 2.96 -1.83 21.51
C ASP A 117 2.74 -2.29 22.95
N LEU A 118 3.76 -2.18 23.80
CA LEU A 118 3.70 -2.55 25.21
C LEU A 118 3.50 -1.36 26.15
N ARG A 119 3.28 -0.15 25.60
CA ARG A 119 3.02 1.04 26.43
C ARG A 119 1.71 0.89 27.22
N PRO A 120 1.69 1.25 28.52
CA PRO A 120 0.45 1.28 29.30
C PRO A 120 -0.64 2.11 28.63
N GLU A 121 -0.29 3.28 28.09
CA GLU A 121 -1.23 4.19 27.44
C GLU A 121 -1.85 3.55 26.19
N ALA A 122 -1.10 2.75 25.43
CA ALA A 122 -1.64 2.02 24.29
C ALA A 122 -2.64 0.93 24.76
N VAL A 123 -2.31 0.21 25.83
CA VAL A 123 -3.20 -0.82 26.40
C VAL A 123 -4.47 -0.20 26.99
N GLU A 124 -4.38 0.99 27.59
CA GLU A 124 -5.50 1.70 28.20
C GLU A 124 -6.51 2.24 27.17
N ASN A 125 -6.04 2.63 25.97
CA ASN A 125 -6.88 3.17 24.90
C ASN A 125 -7.35 2.12 23.88
N ALA A 126 -6.83 0.89 23.93
CA ALA A 126 -7.20 -0.14 22.96
C ALA A 126 -8.69 -0.53 23.03
N ASP A 127 -9.41 -0.32 21.93
CA ASP A 127 -10.79 -0.77 21.76
C ASP A 127 -10.89 -2.24 21.32
N TYR A 128 -9.86 -2.74 20.64
CA TYR A 128 -9.78 -4.10 20.14
C TYR A 128 -8.95 -5.02 21.04
N THR A 129 -9.05 -6.32 20.77
CA THR A 129 -8.44 -7.36 21.61
C THR A 129 -6.92 -7.21 21.69
N LEU A 130 -6.41 -7.19 22.93
CA LEU A 130 -4.97 -7.25 23.20
C LEU A 130 -4.38 -8.56 22.68
N THR A 131 -3.11 -8.51 22.32
CA THR A 131 -2.28 -9.69 22.04
C THR A 131 -1.18 -9.80 23.10
N TYR A 132 -0.27 -10.75 22.92
CA TYR A 132 0.88 -10.93 23.79
C TYR A 132 2.17 -10.86 22.99
N SER A 133 3.18 -10.21 23.57
CA SER A 133 4.55 -10.32 23.07
C SER A 133 4.94 -11.80 23.01
N PRO A 134 5.40 -12.33 21.86
CA PRO A 134 5.81 -13.73 21.75
C PRO A 134 7.08 -14.03 22.56
N HIS A 135 7.81 -13.00 23.00
CA HIS A 135 9.04 -13.14 23.76
C HIS A 135 8.79 -13.17 25.28
N THR A 136 8.00 -12.23 25.79
CA THR A 136 7.81 -12.03 27.24
C THR A 136 6.44 -12.41 27.75
N TYR A 137 5.48 -12.70 26.85
CA TYR A 137 4.07 -12.91 27.18
C TYR A 137 3.42 -11.72 27.90
N GLN A 138 4.02 -10.53 27.81
CA GLN A 138 3.38 -9.30 28.27
C GLN A 138 2.24 -8.92 27.32
N PRO A 139 1.07 -8.52 27.84
CA PRO A 139 -0.02 -8.06 27.01
C PRO A 139 0.36 -6.74 26.32
N GLY A 140 -0.13 -6.55 25.10
CA GLY A 140 0.09 -5.34 24.32
C GLY A 140 -0.85 -5.23 23.13
N VAL A 141 -0.75 -4.12 22.41
CA VAL A 141 -1.60 -3.82 21.26
C VAL A 141 -0.86 -4.16 19.97
N HIS A 142 -1.40 -5.06 19.16
CA HIS A 142 -0.84 -5.28 17.83
C HIS A 142 -1.11 -4.03 16.97
N SER A 143 -0.09 -3.46 16.32
CA SER A 143 -0.22 -2.23 15.53
C SER A 143 -1.26 -2.32 14.40
N GLY A 144 -1.56 -3.54 13.95
CA GLY A 144 -2.68 -3.81 13.03
C GLY A 144 -4.07 -3.50 13.60
N PHE A 145 -4.29 -3.68 14.91
CA PHE A 145 -5.55 -3.30 15.56
C PHE A 145 -5.65 -1.78 15.74
N ALA A 146 -4.56 -1.13 16.15
CA ALA A 146 -4.50 0.33 16.12
C ALA A 146 -4.74 0.91 14.72
N THR A 147 -4.21 0.26 13.68
CA THR A 147 -4.46 0.66 12.28
C THR A 147 -5.91 0.39 11.87
N PHE A 148 -6.53 -0.66 12.38
CA PHE A 148 -7.96 -0.92 12.18
C PHE A 148 -8.79 0.25 12.72
N GLU A 149 -8.56 0.64 13.97
CA GLU A 149 -9.24 1.75 14.64
C GLU A 149 -9.01 3.06 13.88
N TYR A 150 -7.77 3.32 13.46
CA TYR A 150 -7.45 4.46 12.61
C TYR A 150 -8.24 4.49 11.30
N LEU A 151 -8.39 3.34 10.62
CA LEU A 151 -9.12 3.27 9.35
C LEU A 151 -10.62 3.52 9.54
N GLN A 152 -11.20 3.10 10.67
CA GLN A 152 -12.57 3.46 11.05
C GLN A 152 -12.69 4.95 11.31
N PHE A 153 -11.83 5.48 12.17
CA PHE A 153 -11.77 6.91 12.48
C PHE A 153 -11.60 7.78 11.22
N LEU A 154 -10.67 7.41 10.34
CA LEU A 154 -10.41 8.12 9.09
C LEU A 154 -11.63 8.08 8.17
N ARG A 155 -12.30 6.92 8.05
CA ARG A 155 -13.53 6.80 7.25
C ARG A 155 -14.61 7.74 7.77
N GLU A 156 -14.86 7.75 9.08
CA GLU A 156 -15.85 8.61 9.71
C GLU A 156 -15.51 10.08 9.51
N TYR A 157 -14.24 10.45 9.70
CA TYR A 157 -13.75 11.81 9.45
C TYR A 157 -13.99 12.25 8.00
N LEU A 158 -13.58 11.45 7.03
CA LEU A 158 -13.74 11.77 5.61
C LEU A 158 -15.21 11.92 5.23
N ASN A 159 -16.07 11.01 5.69
CA ASN A 159 -17.50 11.08 5.43
C ASN A 159 -18.13 12.35 6.05
N ALA A 160 -17.77 12.68 7.29
CA ALA A 160 -18.33 13.83 8.01
C ALA A 160 -17.86 15.18 7.45
N SER A 161 -16.58 15.29 7.10
CA SER A 161 -15.95 16.56 6.70
C SER A 161 -15.96 16.80 5.19
N TRP A 162 -15.89 15.73 4.38
CA TRP A 162 -15.64 15.81 2.93
C TRP A 162 -16.66 15.04 2.07
N GLY A 163 -17.61 14.36 2.72
CA GLY A 163 -18.75 13.70 2.09
C GLY A 163 -18.54 12.23 1.76
N GLU A 164 -19.66 11.54 1.56
CA GLU A 164 -19.66 10.14 1.14
C GLU A 164 -18.99 9.99 -0.24
N GLY A 165 -18.10 9.01 -0.38
CA GLY A 165 -17.37 8.73 -1.62
C GLY A 165 -15.88 9.10 -1.59
N CYS A 166 -15.37 9.72 -0.53
CA CYS A 166 -13.92 9.86 -0.35
C CYS A 166 -13.29 8.48 -0.08
N GLY A 167 -12.42 8.01 -0.96
CA GLY A 167 -11.79 6.70 -0.87
C GLY A 167 -10.59 6.64 0.08
N ILE A 168 -10.31 5.45 0.61
CA ILE A 168 -9.06 5.12 1.29
C ILE A 168 -8.32 4.11 0.43
N SER A 169 -7.16 4.48 -0.09
CA SER A 169 -6.29 3.57 -0.84
C SER A 169 -4.98 3.32 -0.11
N VAL A 170 -4.28 2.24 -0.44
CA VAL A 170 -3.00 1.90 0.20
C VAL A 170 -1.94 1.53 -0.83
N ASN A 171 -0.70 1.93 -0.61
CA ASN A 171 0.47 1.25 -1.18
C ASN A 171 1.03 0.31 -0.11
N PHE A 172 1.23 -0.95 -0.44
CA PHE A 172 1.70 -1.93 0.52
C PHE A 172 2.64 -2.96 -0.12
N TRP A 173 3.61 -3.42 0.68
CA TRP A 173 4.56 -4.49 0.34
C TRP A 173 4.36 -5.75 1.19
N GLY A 174 3.78 -5.60 2.38
CA GLY A 174 3.62 -6.69 3.34
C GLY A 174 2.62 -7.77 2.91
N LEU A 175 2.87 -9.00 3.35
CA LEU A 175 1.97 -10.14 3.19
C LEU A 175 1.31 -10.49 4.54
N GLY A 176 0.09 -11.03 4.49
CA GLY A 176 -0.66 -11.49 5.65
C GLY A 176 -1.34 -10.37 6.43
N HIS A 177 -0.58 -9.40 6.94
CA HIS A 177 -1.11 -8.36 7.82
C HIS A 177 -2.18 -7.46 7.18
N PRO A 178 -2.08 -7.07 5.89
CA PRO A 178 -3.17 -6.33 5.25
C PRO A 178 -4.50 -7.08 5.15
N ASN A 179 -4.52 -8.42 5.28
CA ASN A 179 -5.71 -9.24 5.02
C ASN A 179 -6.91 -8.84 5.88
N TYR A 180 -6.69 -8.63 7.17
CA TYR A 180 -7.77 -8.28 8.10
C TYR A 180 -8.18 -6.81 8.04
N LEU A 181 -7.43 -5.98 7.30
CA LEU A 181 -7.73 -4.56 7.08
C LEU A 181 -8.37 -4.31 5.70
N ALA A 182 -8.36 -5.33 4.81
CA ALA A 182 -8.84 -5.23 3.45
C ALA A 182 -10.28 -4.72 3.34
N GLY A 183 -11.12 -4.94 4.36
CA GLY A 183 -12.50 -4.45 4.42
C GLY A 183 -12.62 -2.92 4.34
N PHE A 184 -11.65 -2.17 4.86
CA PHE A 184 -11.68 -0.71 4.99
C PHE A 184 -11.02 0.04 3.82
N ILE A 185 -10.31 -0.70 2.97
CA ILE A 185 -9.53 -0.17 1.86
C ILE A 185 -10.39 -0.22 0.60
N ASP A 186 -10.49 0.87 -0.16
CA ASP A 186 -11.27 0.93 -1.39
C ASP A 186 -10.45 0.59 -2.63
N ALA A 187 -9.15 0.86 -2.62
CA ALA A 187 -8.24 0.54 -3.70
C ALA A 187 -6.85 0.16 -3.18
N PHE A 188 -6.25 -0.80 -3.87
CA PHE A 188 -4.92 -1.30 -3.54
C PHE A 188 -3.88 -0.77 -4.53
N GLY A 189 -2.67 -0.58 -4.03
CA GLY A 189 -1.51 -0.15 -4.78
C GLY A 189 -0.32 -1.04 -4.44
N GLY A 190 0.54 -1.22 -5.43
CA GLY A 190 1.86 -1.76 -5.24
C GLY A 190 2.86 -1.00 -6.11
N GLU A 191 4.13 -1.21 -5.82
CA GLU A 191 5.20 -0.70 -6.65
C GLU A 191 6.39 -1.66 -6.61
N GLY A 192 7.30 -1.49 -7.55
CA GLY A 192 8.57 -2.20 -7.51
C GLY A 192 9.12 -2.51 -8.90
N ASN A 193 10.22 -3.25 -8.90
CA ASN A 193 10.83 -3.76 -10.12
C ASN A 193 9.98 -4.90 -10.69
N THR A 194 9.88 -4.98 -12.01
CA THR A 194 9.07 -5.98 -12.73
C THR A 194 9.88 -6.76 -13.76
N ARG A 195 11.21 -6.64 -13.76
CA ARG A 195 12.05 -7.49 -14.61
C ARG A 195 11.78 -8.94 -14.26
N THR A 196 11.62 -9.75 -15.29
CA THR A 196 11.32 -11.18 -15.17
C THR A 196 12.29 -11.85 -14.20
N GLY A 197 11.77 -12.48 -13.15
CA GLY A 197 12.57 -13.17 -12.12
C GLY A 197 13.30 -12.27 -11.12
N GLN A 198 13.14 -10.95 -11.17
CA GLN A 198 13.79 -10.00 -10.25
C GLN A 198 12.81 -9.18 -9.40
N GLY A 199 11.50 -9.25 -9.70
CA GLY A 199 10.48 -8.50 -8.99
C GLY A 199 10.04 -9.17 -7.69
N ASN A 200 10.59 -8.73 -6.56
CA ASN A 200 10.12 -9.16 -5.22
C ASN A 200 8.61 -8.89 -5.00
N ASN A 201 8.07 -7.92 -5.73
CA ASN A 201 6.66 -7.53 -5.65
C ASN A 201 5.86 -7.79 -6.93
N TRP A 202 6.48 -8.42 -7.93
CA TRP A 202 5.90 -8.68 -9.24
C TRP A 202 6.27 -10.10 -9.71
N ASN A 203 5.58 -11.08 -9.15
CA ASN A 203 5.65 -12.49 -9.51
C ASN A 203 4.28 -13.15 -9.23
N LEU A 204 4.05 -14.33 -9.81
CA LEU A 204 2.73 -14.98 -9.78
C LEU A 204 2.17 -15.19 -8.37
N GLU A 205 3.00 -15.65 -7.42
CA GLU A 205 2.54 -15.91 -6.05
C GLU A 205 2.06 -14.63 -5.37
N ILE A 206 2.85 -13.56 -5.49
CA ILE A 206 2.51 -12.24 -4.93
C ILE A 206 1.27 -11.65 -5.64
N LEU A 207 1.17 -11.78 -6.96
CA LEU A 207 0.04 -11.26 -7.72
C LEU A 207 -1.26 -12.02 -7.43
N ASN A 208 -1.19 -13.35 -7.28
CA ASN A 208 -2.32 -14.17 -6.81
C ASN A 208 -2.82 -13.68 -5.45
N TYR A 209 -1.91 -13.50 -4.49
CA TYR A 209 -2.26 -12.97 -3.17
C TYR A 209 -2.89 -11.57 -3.27
N ARG A 210 -2.24 -10.63 -3.96
CA ARG A 210 -2.71 -9.24 -4.12
C ARG A 210 -4.07 -9.17 -4.78
N ARG A 211 -4.33 -10.02 -5.78
CA ARG A 211 -5.63 -10.11 -6.43
C ARG A 211 -6.69 -10.68 -5.50
N ALA A 212 -6.39 -11.76 -4.79
CA ALA A 212 -7.32 -12.38 -3.85
C ALA A 212 -7.77 -11.40 -2.75
N ILE A 213 -6.84 -10.63 -2.16
CA ILE A 213 -7.20 -9.68 -1.08
C ILE A 213 -7.92 -8.43 -1.59
N ALA A 214 -7.64 -8.01 -2.83
CA ALA A 214 -8.34 -6.90 -3.45
C ALA A 214 -9.75 -7.32 -3.90
N TYR A 215 -9.93 -8.57 -4.32
CA TYR A 215 -11.20 -9.08 -4.83
C TYR A 215 -11.75 -8.18 -5.96
N HIS A 216 -12.93 -7.59 -5.81
CA HIS A 216 -13.51 -6.64 -6.77
C HIS A 216 -12.85 -5.25 -6.77
N LYS A 217 -11.97 -4.96 -5.80
CA LYS A 217 -11.42 -3.62 -5.61
C LYS A 217 -10.31 -3.32 -6.63
N PRO A 218 -10.23 -2.07 -7.12
CA PRO A 218 -9.16 -1.65 -8.01
C PRO A 218 -7.77 -1.95 -7.44
N LEU A 219 -6.85 -2.39 -8.30
CA LEU A 219 -5.44 -2.56 -7.97
C LEU A 219 -4.59 -1.87 -9.02
N LEU A 220 -3.63 -1.08 -8.53
CA LEU A 220 -2.68 -0.35 -9.35
C LEU A 220 -1.27 -0.85 -9.07
N PHE A 221 -0.39 -0.77 -10.06
CA PHE A 221 1.02 -1.07 -9.85
C PHE A 221 1.94 -0.07 -10.54
N ALA A 222 2.77 0.61 -9.76
CA ALA A 222 3.79 1.53 -10.24
C ALA A 222 5.09 0.78 -10.54
N ASN A 223 5.43 0.66 -11.81
CA ASN A 223 6.65 0.00 -12.24
C ASN A 223 7.86 0.94 -12.05
N GLN A 224 8.75 0.54 -11.14
CA GLN A 224 9.93 1.29 -10.74
C GLN A 224 11.19 0.88 -11.53
N THR A 225 11.07 0.04 -12.56
CA THR A 225 12.20 -0.53 -13.29
C THR A 225 12.85 0.51 -14.23
N PRO A 226 14.12 0.91 -14.03
CA PRO A 226 14.81 1.76 -14.99
C PRO A 226 15.17 0.98 -16.26
N GLN A 227 15.12 1.68 -17.40
CA GLN A 227 15.42 1.16 -18.74
C GLN A 227 14.69 -0.16 -19.03
N LEU A 228 13.38 -0.19 -18.75
CA LEU A 228 12.54 -1.36 -19.03
C LEU A 228 12.59 -1.67 -20.54
N THR A 229 12.94 -2.91 -20.88
CA THR A 229 12.98 -3.38 -22.26
C THR A 229 11.55 -3.64 -22.77
N GLU A 230 11.37 -3.65 -24.09
CA GLU A 230 10.06 -3.97 -24.70
C GLU A 230 9.58 -5.38 -24.32
N GLU A 231 10.47 -6.36 -24.28
CA GLU A 231 10.18 -7.72 -23.81
C GLU A 231 9.65 -7.74 -22.36
N ALA A 232 10.33 -7.03 -21.45
CA ALA A 232 9.90 -6.93 -20.06
C ALA A 232 8.60 -6.12 -19.92
N ALA A 233 8.35 -5.15 -20.81
CA ALA A 233 7.09 -4.42 -20.88
C ALA A 233 5.92 -5.32 -21.32
N HIS A 234 6.13 -6.21 -22.29
CA HIS A 234 5.14 -7.22 -22.67
C HIS A 234 4.87 -8.24 -21.56
N HIS A 235 5.90 -8.67 -20.83
CA HIS A 235 5.70 -9.52 -19.65
C HIS A 235 4.86 -8.81 -18.57
N PHE A 236 5.18 -7.54 -18.28
CA PHE A 236 4.41 -6.70 -17.35
C PHE A 236 2.96 -6.49 -17.84
N GLN A 237 2.76 -6.28 -19.14
CA GLN A 237 1.44 -6.19 -19.78
C GLN A 237 0.62 -7.47 -19.58
N SER A 238 1.18 -8.64 -19.90
CA SER A 238 0.45 -9.91 -19.82
C SER A 238 -0.10 -10.18 -18.43
N LEU A 239 0.71 -9.97 -17.39
CA LEU A 239 0.28 -10.15 -16.00
C LEU A 239 -0.66 -9.04 -15.53
N SER A 240 -0.45 -7.79 -15.98
CA SER A 240 -1.37 -6.68 -15.68
C SER A 240 -2.76 -6.95 -16.23
N LEU A 241 -2.85 -7.44 -17.47
CA LEU A 241 -4.11 -7.82 -18.08
C LEU A 241 -4.74 -9.02 -17.37
N LEU A 242 -3.98 -10.08 -17.12
CA LEU A 242 -4.51 -11.29 -16.49
C LEU A 242 -5.18 -10.97 -15.14
N TYR A 243 -4.51 -10.21 -14.28
CA TYR A 243 -5.00 -9.89 -12.94
C TYR A 243 -5.86 -8.63 -12.87
N GLY A 244 -6.08 -7.91 -13.98
CA GLY A 244 -6.81 -6.64 -13.97
C GLY A 244 -6.13 -5.59 -13.08
N ILE A 245 -4.81 -5.48 -13.18
CA ILE A 245 -3.98 -4.53 -12.45
C ILE A 245 -3.68 -3.38 -13.38
N ARG A 246 -4.07 -2.16 -12.98
CA ARG A 246 -3.79 -0.97 -13.78
C ARG A 246 -2.30 -0.62 -13.68
N PRO A 247 -1.52 -0.74 -14.77
CA PRO A 247 -0.11 -0.41 -14.73
C PRO A 247 0.11 1.10 -14.81
N MET A 248 1.18 1.58 -14.19
CA MET A 248 1.68 2.93 -14.38
C MET A 248 3.20 2.98 -14.27
N GLN A 249 3.80 4.06 -14.79
CA GLN A 249 5.21 4.35 -14.61
C GLN A 249 5.44 4.95 -13.22
N GLY A 250 6.30 4.33 -12.42
CA GLY A 250 6.74 4.88 -11.15
C GLY A 250 7.87 5.90 -11.30
N PRO A 251 8.15 6.72 -10.27
CA PRO A 251 9.20 7.75 -10.30
C PRO A 251 10.60 7.23 -10.62
N HIS A 252 10.92 5.97 -10.27
CA HIS A 252 12.22 5.36 -10.56
C HIS A 252 12.26 4.61 -11.90
N GLY A 253 11.11 4.43 -12.56
CA GLY A 253 10.98 3.82 -13.88
C GLY A 253 11.47 4.72 -15.00
N THR A 254 12.74 5.10 -15.01
CA THR A 254 13.30 6.11 -15.92
C THR A 254 13.93 5.49 -17.18
N GLY A 255 14.09 6.29 -18.24
CA GLY A 255 14.81 5.87 -19.46
C GLY A 255 14.08 4.82 -20.30
N TRP A 256 12.74 4.76 -20.22
CA TRP A 256 11.92 3.93 -21.09
C TRP A 256 11.91 4.52 -22.50
N ASN A 257 11.95 3.65 -23.51
CA ASN A 257 11.74 4.10 -24.88
C ASN A 257 10.23 4.43 -25.11
N PRO A 258 9.89 5.19 -26.16
CA PRO A 258 8.48 5.54 -26.43
C PRO A 258 7.57 4.32 -26.64
N THR A 259 8.08 3.23 -27.21
CA THR A 259 7.33 1.97 -27.41
C THR A 259 6.86 1.39 -26.09
N VAL A 260 7.73 1.33 -25.08
CA VAL A 260 7.38 0.87 -23.72
C VAL A 260 6.29 1.75 -23.12
N GLY A 261 6.41 3.08 -23.22
CA GLY A 261 5.37 4.00 -22.76
C GLY A 261 4.01 3.75 -23.42
N HIS A 262 4.01 3.47 -24.73
CA HIS A 262 2.80 3.10 -25.47
C HIS A 262 2.19 1.78 -24.98
N ILE A 263 2.99 0.73 -24.81
CA ILE A 263 2.54 -0.57 -24.29
C ILE A 263 1.86 -0.39 -22.93
N ILE A 264 2.46 0.38 -22.02
CA ILE A 264 1.89 0.61 -20.68
C ILE A 264 0.58 1.40 -20.76
N GLY A 265 0.54 2.45 -21.58
CA GLY A 265 -0.66 3.25 -21.79
C GLY A 265 -1.83 2.46 -22.37
N GLU A 266 -1.59 1.67 -23.42
CA GLU A 266 -2.60 0.78 -24.01
C GLU A 266 -3.06 -0.28 -23.02
N THR A 267 -2.14 -0.85 -22.24
CA THR A 267 -2.47 -1.83 -21.21
C THR A 267 -3.39 -1.24 -20.14
N ALA A 268 -3.09 -0.05 -19.64
CA ALA A 268 -3.96 0.64 -18.67
C ALA A 268 -5.36 0.89 -19.25
N ALA A 269 -5.44 1.39 -20.49
CA ALA A 269 -6.71 1.60 -21.17
C ALA A 269 -7.49 0.30 -21.41
N LEU A 270 -6.82 -0.85 -21.60
CA LEU A 270 -7.47 -2.15 -21.73
C LEU A 270 -7.99 -2.68 -20.40
N VAL A 271 -7.20 -2.58 -19.32
CA VAL A 271 -7.61 -2.97 -17.97
C VAL A 271 -8.88 -2.22 -17.55
N GLU A 272 -8.91 -0.91 -17.80
CA GLU A 272 -10.03 -0.04 -17.47
C GLU A 272 -11.36 -0.46 -18.12
N ARG A 273 -11.34 -1.24 -19.22
CA ARG A 273 -12.55 -1.72 -19.90
C ARG A 273 -13.31 -2.80 -19.14
N TYR A 274 -12.64 -3.57 -18.29
CA TYR A 274 -13.26 -4.73 -17.62
C TYR A 274 -13.04 -4.76 -16.11
N TRP A 275 -12.07 -4.01 -15.57
CA TRP A 275 -11.75 -4.06 -14.13
C TRP A 275 -12.95 -3.75 -13.22
N TRP A 276 -13.86 -2.88 -13.67
CA TRP A 276 -15.04 -2.41 -12.95
C TRP A 276 -16.09 -3.52 -12.79
N ALA A 277 -16.07 -4.52 -13.68
CA ALA A 277 -16.95 -5.68 -13.58
C ALA A 277 -16.59 -6.58 -12.38
N GLY A 278 -15.42 -6.36 -11.78
CA GLY A 278 -14.97 -7.04 -10.57
C GLY A 278 -14.45 -8.45 -10.85
N TRP A 279 -13.24 -8.74 -10.38
CA TRP A 279 -12.61 -10.05 -10.52
C TRP A 279 -13.36 -11.16 -9.77
N LYS A 280 -13.49 -12.34 -10.37
CA LYS A 280 -14.20 -13.48 -9.75
C LYS A 280 -13.27 -14.66 -9.52
N PRO A 281 -13.16 -15.18 -8.28
CA PRO A 281 -12.26 -16.29 -7.93
C PRO A 281 -12.64 -17.60 -8.60
N ILE A 282 -13.91 -17.77 -8.93
CA ILE A 282 -14.37 -18.91 -9.71
C ILE A 282 -14.54 -18.44 -11.14
N THR A 283 -13.59 -18.84 -12.00
CA THR A 283 -13.53 -18.42 -13.40
C THR A 283 -14.71 -18.94 -14.21
N HIS A 284 -15.26 -20.12 -13.90
CA HIS A 284 -16.25 -20.81 -14.75
C HIS A 284 -15.80 -20.95 -16.21
N ALA A 285 -14.49 -21.09 -16.42
CA ALA A 285 -13.89 -21.40 -17.69
C ALA A 285 -12.57 -22.13 -17.43
N LYS A 286 -12.21 -23.04 -18.32
CA LYS A 286 -10.91 -23.73 -18.29
C LYS A 286 -10.36 -23.83 -19.70
N ALA A 287 -9.03 -23.85 -19.80
CA ALA A 287 -8.33 -24.23 -21.00
C ALA A 287 -7.93 -25.71 -20.95
N ASP A 288 -7.67 -26.29 -22.12
CA ASP A 288 -7.24 -27.69 -22.25
C ASP A 288 -5.75 -27.89 -21.90
N SER A 289 -4.97 -26.80 -21.85
CA SER A 289 -3.55 -26.78 -21.46
C SER A 289 -3.37 -26.06 -20.13
N SER A 290 -2.45 -26.55 -19.29
CA SER A 290 -2.03 -25.87 -18.05
C SER A 290 -1.25 -24.58 -18.30
N ASP A 291 -0.73 -24.38 -19.52
CA ASP A 291 0.02 -23.18 -19.91
C ASP A 291 -0.88 -22.06 -20.43
N ILE A 292 -2.21 -22.27 -20.44
CA ILE A 292 -3.17 -21.21 -20.74
C ILE A 292 -3.91 -20.85 -19.46
N TRP A 293 -3.64 -19.66 -18.94
CA TRP A 293 -4.28 -19.13 -17.75
C TRP A 293 -5.52 -18.32 -18.14
N VAL A 294 -6.58 -18.46 -17.36
CA VAL A 294 -7.86 -17.82 -17.62
C VAL A 294 -8.40 -17.20 -16.34
N GLU A 295 -8.66 -15.89 -16.39
CA GLU A 295 -9.29 -15.13 -15.32
C GLU A 295 -10.63 -14.56 -15.78
N ARG A 296 -11.56 -14.37 -14.84
CA ARG A 296 -12.90 -13.83 -15.11
C ARG A 296 -13.16 -12.53 -14.37
N PHE A 297 -13.78 -11.59 -15.05
CA PHE A 297 -14.33 -10.36 -14.49
C PHE A 297 -15.82 -10.25 -14.84
N GLY A 298 -16.65 -9.87 -13.87
CA GLY A 298 -18.11 -9.81 -14.02
C GLY A 298 -18.80 -11.15 -13.83
N ASP A 299 -20.02 -11.12 -13.29
CA ASP A 299 -20.94 -12.26 -13.13
C ASP A 299 -22.32 -12.04 -13.74
N ASP A 300 -22.65 -10.80 -14.12
CA ASP A 300 -23.87 -10.47 -14.84
C ASP A 300 -23.62 -10.37 -16.36
N PRO A 301 -24.21 -11.24 -17.19
CA PRO A 301 -24.12 -11.15 -18.65
C PRO A 301 -24.66 -9.85 -19.25
N THR A 302 -25.54 -9.13 -18.54
CA THR A 302 -26.13 -7.86 -19.00
C THR A 302 -25.21 -6.67 -18.77
N GLU A 303 -24.35 -6.74 -17.76
CA GLU A 303 -23.30 -5.74 -17.49
C GLU A 303 -22.01 -6.10 -18.22
N GLY A 304 -21.76 -7.39 -18.45
CA GLY A 304 -20.65 -7.89 -19.25
C GLY A 304 -19.81 -8.89 -18.46
N ILE A 305 -19.50 -10.02 -19.11
CA ILE A 305 -18.56 -11.01 -18.59
C ILE A 305 -17.33 -11.00 -19.48
N PHE A 306 -16.18 -10.78 -18.86
CA PHE A 306 -14.90 -10.71 -19.54
C PHE A 306 -14.03 -11.89 -19.12
N PHE A 307 -13.41 -12.53 -20.10
CA PHE A 307 -12.36 -13.51 -19.90
C PHE A 307 -11.04 -12.92 -20.37
N VAL A 308 -10.04 -12.93 -19.50
CA VAL A 308 -8.67 -12.63 -19.88
C VAL A 308 -7.91 -13.95 -19.99
N VAL A 309 -7.28 -14.15 -21.14
CA VAL A 309 -6.55 -15.38 -21.46
C VAL A 309 -5.08 -15.02 -21.64
N CYS A 310 -4.22 -15.67 -20.89
CA CYS A 310 -2.77 -15.51 -20.97
C CYS A 310 -2.14 -16.83 -21.40
N ASN A 311 -1.33 -16.80 -22.45
CA ASN A 311 -0.47 -17.92 -22.81
C ASN A 311 0.86 -17.78 -22.06
N SER A 312 1.15 -18.71 -21.14
CA SER A 312 2.39 -18.73 -20.37
C SER A 312 3.49 -19.60 -20.99
N ALA A 313 3.21 -20.31 -22.08
CA ALA A 313 4.22 -21.08 -22.82
C ALA A 313 5.09 -20.18 -23.70
N GLU A 314 6.29 -20.67 -24.03
CA GLU A 314 7.18 -20.02 -25.01
C GLU A 314 6.59 -20.05 -26.43
N GLU A 315 5.82 -21.09 -26.75
CA GLU A 315 5.17 -21.26 -28.05
C GLU A 315 3.70 -20.82 -28.03
N THR A 316 3.17 -20.44 -29.18
CA THR A 316 1.74 -20.12 -29.32
C THR A 316 0.91 -21.40 -29.24
N ILE A 317 0.08 -21.51 -28.21
CA ILE A 317 -0.87 -22.62 -28.05
C ILE A 317 -2.25 -22.18 -28.55
N PRO A 318 -2.84 -22.85 -29.56
CA PRO A 318 -4.19 -22.56 -30.00
C PRO A 318 -5.21 -22.92 -28.92
N LEU A 319 -6.03 -21.95 -28.51
CA LEU A 319 -7.15 -22.21 -27.62
C LEU A 319 -8.27 -22.89 -28.40
N LYS A 320 -8.45 -24.20 -28.20
CA LYS A 320 -9.46 -25.00 -28.92
C LYS A 320 -10.87 -24.84 -28.34
N THR A 321 -10.97 -24.71 -27.01
CA THR A 321 -12.26 -24.57 -26.32
C THR A 321 -12.12 -23.76 -25.03
N LEU A 322 -13.02 -22.80 -24.83
CA LEU A 322 -13.33 -22.21 -23.52
C LEU A 322 -14.65 -22.83 -23.06
N ALA A 323 -14.57 -23.90 -22.27
CA ALA A 323 -15.77 -24.61 -21.81
C ALA A 323 -16.30 -23.98 -20.51
N LYS A 324 -17.59 -23.63 -20.50
CA LYS A 324 -18.33 -23.34 -19.26
C LYS A 324 -18.43 -24.66 -18.48
N PRO A 325 -17.97 -24.74 -17.22
CA PRO A 325 -18.20 -25.93 -16.42
C PRO A 325 -19.71 -26.11 -16.27
N CYS A 326 -20.18 -27.35 -16.48
CA CYS A 326 -21.56 -27.71 -16.14
C CYS A 326 -21.80 -27.41 -14.65
N PRO A 327 -23.02 -26.96 -14.30
CA PRO A 327 -23.38 -26.53 -12.95
C PRO A 327 -23.16 -27.60 -11.89
#